data_AF-A0A7W7WQP0-F1
#
_entry.id   AF-A0A7W7WQP0-F1
#
_cell.length_a   1.000
_cell.length_b   1.000
_cell.length_c   1.000
_cell.angle_alpha   90.00
_cell.angle_beta   90.00
_cell.angle_gamma   90.00
#
_symmetry.space_group_name_H-M   'P 1'
#
loop_
_entity.id
_entity.type
_entity.pdbx_description
1 polymer ?
#
loop_
_entity_poly.entity_id
_entity_poly.type
_entity_poly.pdbx_seq_one_letter_code
_entity_poly.pdbx_strand_id
1 'polypeptide(L)'
;MSQPMIVPIADIARAGATFQAQLEEMQSRLRVLESFMDERSQTWDGASKAAYTGLRQQWQTGAQQLNQIGVNFAGAIGAASRSFRQAEERNLEAISRTGSRNNLA
;
A
#
# COMPACT_ATOMS: atom_id res chain seq x y z
N MET A 1 -8.24 -13.46 -27.72
CA MET A 1 -9.10 -13.22 -26.55
C MET A 1 -8.20 -13.07 -25.34
N SER A 2 -7.95 -11.84 -24.87
CA SER A 2 -7.21 -11.62 -23.65
C SER A 2 -8.13 -11.91 -22.47
N GLN A 3 -7.87 -12.98 -21.72
CA GLN A 3 -8.63 -13.26 -20.50
C GLN A 3 -8.44 -12.06 -19.56
N PRO A 4 -9.52 -11.48 -18.99
CA PRO A 4 -9.35 -10.45 -17.98
C PRO A 4 -8.57 -11.08 -16.83
N MET A 5 -7.38 -10.55 -16.56
CA MET A 5 -6.60 -10.92 -15.39
C MET A 5 -7.42 -10.48 -14.17
N ILE A 6 -8.25 -11.37 -13.64
CA ILE A 6 -8.86 -11.19 -12.32
C ILE A 6 -7.72 -11.46 -11.34
N VAL A 7 -6.95 -10.42 -11.02
CA VAL A 7 -6.04 -10.49 -9.88
C VAL A 7 -6.94 -10.62 -8.65
N PRO A 8 -6.85 -11.73 -7.90
CA PRO A 8 -7.64 -11.89 -6.69
C PRO A 8 -7.38 -10.71 -5.75
N ILE A 9 -8.44 -10.11 -5.22
CA ILE A 9 -8.34 -8.99 -4.26
C ILE A 9 -7.40 -9.34 -3.09
N ALA A 10 -7.39 -10.62 -2.71
CA ALA A 10 -6.50 -11.17 -1.69
C ALA A 10 -5.00 -11.04 -2.04
N ASP A 11 -4.64 -11.22 -3.31
CA ASP A 11 -3.24 -11.10 -3.77
C ASP A 11 -2.80 -9.64 -3.79
N ILE A 12 -3.69 -8.73 -4.19
CA ILE A 12 -3.44 -7.28 -4.13
C ILE A 12 -3.28 -6.84 -2.67
N ALA A 13 -4.16 -7.30 -1.77
CA ALA A 13 -4.08 -7.01 -0.33
C ALA A 13 -2.77 -7.51 0.28
N ARG A 14 -2.35 -8.72 -0.10
CA ARG A 14 -1.08 -9.30 0.35
C ARG A 14 0.11 -8.51 -0.18
N ALA A 15 0.11 -8.11 -1.45
CA ALA A 15 1.16 -7.28 -2.02
C ALA A 15 1.28 -5.92 -1.30
N GLY A 16 0.15 -5.30 -0.96
CA GLY A 16 0.13 -4.06 -0.17
C GLY A 16 0.71 -4.23 1.23
N ALA A 17 0.35 -5.30 1.93
CA ALA A 17 0.91 -5.61 3.25
C ALA A 17 2.42 -5.89 3.20
N THR A 18 2.88 -6.66 2.21
CA THR A 18 4.30 -6.92 1.98
C THR A 18 5.06 -5.63 1.68
N PHE A 19 4.51 -4.77 0.83
CA PHE A 19 5.12 -3.48 0.50
C PHE A 19 5.27 -2.60 1.76
N GLN A 20 4.23 -2.51 2.59
CA GLN A 20 4.28 -1.76 3.84
C GLN A 20 5.35 -2.30 4.80
N ALA A 21 5.42 -3.63 4.96
CA ALA A 21 6.42 -4.27 5.81
C ALA A 21 7.85 -3.98 5.33
N GLN A 22 8.11 -4.07 4.02
CA GLN A 22 9.43 -3.73 3.47
C GLN A 22 9.76 -2.25 3.64
N LEU A 23 8.76 -1.37 3.58
CA LEU A 23 8.95 0.05 3.81
C LEU A 23 9.37 0.34 5.26
N GLU A 24 8.70 -0.28 6.22
CA GLU A 24 9.02 -0.18 7.64
C GLU A 24 10.43 -0.72 7.94
N GLU A 25 10.80 -1.85 7.33
CA GLU A 25 12.14 -2.41 7.43
C GLU A 25 13.19 -1.45 6.87
N MET A 26 12.93 -0.88 5.68
CA MET A 26 13.82 0.08 5.05
C MET A 26 14.00 1.33 5.93
N GLN A 27 12.91 1.87 6.49
CA GLN A 27 12.98 2.98 7.44
C GLN A 27 13.76 2.64 8.72
N SER A 28 13.63 1.42 9.23
CA SER A 28 14.42 0.95 10.37
C SER A 28 15.91 0.95 10.06
N ARG A 29 16.30 0.38 8.92
CA ARG A 29 17.71 0.34 8.46
C ARG A 29 18.29 1.74 8.28
N LEU A 30 17.50 2.68 7.78
CA LEU A 30 17.95 4.07 7.69
C LEU A 30 18.02 4.79 9.01
N ARG A 31 17.15 4.52 9.98
CA ARG A 31 17.33 5.07 11.33
C ARG A 31 18.63 4.60 11.97
N VAL A 32 19.00 3.33 11.75
CA VAL A 32 20.30 2.80 12.20
C VAL A 32 21.45 3.52 11.49
N LEU A 33 21.37 3.68 10.17
CA LEU A 33 22.37 4.43 9.41
C LEU A 33 22.45 5.90 9.84
N GLU A 34 21.32 6.56 10.05
CA GLU A 34 21.25 7.94 10.54
C GLU A 34 21.91 8.06 11.91
N SER A 35 21.62 7.17 12.85
CA SER A 35 22.27 7.18 14.18
C SER A 35 23.79 7.06 14.09
N PHE A 36 24.29 6.16 13.23
CA PHE A 36 25.72 5.96 13.03
C PHE A 36 26.39 7.16 12.35
N MET A 37 25.69 7.79 11.41
CA MET A 37 26.18 8.94 10.66
C MET A 37 26.07 10.22 11.47
N ASP A 38 25.05 10.39 12.33
CA ASP A 38 24.89 11.55 13.21
C ASP A 38 26.09 11.65 14.16
N GLU A 39 26.57 10.53 14.73
CA GLU A 39 27.75 10.48 15.58
C GLU A 39 29.03 10.90 14.84
N ARG A 40 29.19 10.48 13.58
CA ARG A 40 30.36 10.81 12.74
C ARG A 40 30.29 12.18 12.08
N SER A 41 29.10 12.65 11.78
CA SER A 41 28.87 13.93 11.13
C SER A 41 29.16 15.12 12.05
N GLN A 42 29.27 14.89 13.36
CA GLN A 42 29.74 15.89 14.31
C GLN A 42 31.14 16.40 13.98
N THR A 43 31.97 15.59 13.33
CA THR A 43 33.31 15.98 12.88
C THR A 43 33.34 16.45 11.42
N TRP A 44 32.19 16.49 10.75
CA TRP A 44 32.08 16.93 9.36
C TRP A 44 31.69 18.41 9.32
N ASP A 45 32.46 19.21 8.59
CA ASP A 45 32.16 20.61 8.33
C ASP A 45 31.99 20.88 6.84
N GLY A 46 31.27 21.97 6.54
CA GLY A 46 31.08 22.47 5.17
C GLY A 46 30.25 21.55 4.27
N ALA A 47 30.76 21.29 3.07
CA ALA A 47 30.01 20.65 1.99
C ALA A 47 29.52 19.22 2.32
N SER A 48 30.30 18.44 3.08
CA SER A 48 29.94 17.05 3.41
C SER A 48 28.74 16.97 4.36
N LYS A 49 28.66 17.88 5.35
CA LYS A 49 27.52 17.98 6.26
C LYS A 49 26.26 18.44 5.53
N ALA A 50 26.39 19.41 4.64
CA ALA A 50 25.30 19.87 3.78
C ALA A 50 24.77 18.75 2.86
N ALA A 51 25.67 18.02 2.21
CA ALA A 51 25.31 16.89 1.34
C ALA A 51 24.60 15.77 2.12
N TYR A 52 25.11 15.40 3.29
CA TYR A 52 24.45 14.43 4.17
C TYR A 52 23.04 14.87 4.58
N THR A 53 22.89 16.12 5.00
CA THR A 53 21.60 16.69 5.40
C THR A 53 20.61 16.70 4.23
N GLY A 54 21.07 17.04 3.02
CA GLY A 54 20.27 17.00 1.80
C GLY A 54 19.81 15.59 1.44
N LEU A 55 20.71 14.61 1.49
CA LEU A 55 20.38 13.20 1.25
C LEU A 55 19.37 12.67 2.29
N ARG A 56 19.56 13.02 3.57
CA ARG A 56 18.64 12.67 4.65
C ARG A 56 17.23 13.20 4.38
N GLN A 57 17.12 14.47 3.97
CA GLN A 57 15.83 15.09 3.71
C GLN A 57 15.14 14.51 2.46
N GLN A 58 15.90 14.25 1.39
CA GLN A 58 15.38 13.58 0.20
C GLN A 58 14.86 12.18 0.55
N TRP A 59 15.60 11.45 1.36
CA TRP A 59 15.19 10.13 1.83
C TRP A 59 13.87 10.19 2.61
N GLN A 60 13.78 11.07 3.60
CA GLN A 60 12.57 11.22 4.41
C GLN A 60 11.35 11.58 3.55
N THR A 61 11.53 12.47 2.57
CA THR A 61 10.49 12.85 1.62
C THR A 61 10.04 11.63 0.79
N GLY A 62 10.98 10.86 0.23
CA GLY A 62 10.66 9.66 -0.53
C GLY A 62 9.96 8.60 0.30
N ALA A 63 10.38 8.40 1.55
CA ALA A 63 9.75 7.46 2.48
C ALA A 63 8.30 7.86 2.83
N GLN A 64 8.02 9.16 2.98
CA GLN A 64 6.66 9.66 3.18
C GLN A 64 5.78 9.42 1.94
N GLN A 65 6.31 9.68 0.74
CA GLN A 65 5.60 9.44 -0.53
C GLN A 65 5.25 7.95 -0.70
N LEU A 66 6.20 7.06 -0.41
CA LEU A 66 5.97 5.63 -0.50
C LEU A 66 4.92 5.15 0.52
N ASN A 67 4.94 5.67 1.75
CA ASN A 67 3.87 5.40 2.72
C ASN A 67 2.50 5.84 2.20
N GLN A 68 2.42 7.04 1.62
CA GLN A 68 1.17 7.53 1.07
C GLN A 68 0.65 6.63 -0.07
N ILE A 69 1.54 6.13 -0.92
CA ILE A 69 1.19 5.16 -1.97
C ILE A 69 0.64 3.87 -1.34
N GLY A 70 1.31 3.33 -0.31
CA GLY A 70 0.86 2.14 0.41
C GLY A 70 -0.54 2.31 1.03
N VAL A 71 -0.79 3.44 1.70
CA VAL A 71 -2.10 3.78 2.29
C VAL A 71 -3.17 3.91 1.21
N ASN A 72 -2.87 4.61 0.11
CA ASN A 72 -3.80 4.77 -1.01
C ASN A 72 -4.16 3.41 -1.64
N PHE A 73 -3.17 2.54 -1.78
CA PHE A 73 -3.35 1.20 -2.31
C PHE A 73 -4.25 0.35 -1.41
N ALA A 74 -3.99 0.35 -0.09
CA ALA A 74 -4.84 -0.33 0.89
C ALA A 74 -6.29 0.20 0.86
N GLY A 75 -6.46 1.52 0.76
CA GLY A 75 -7.77 2.16 0.63
C GLY A 75 -8.52 1.72 -0.63
N ALA A 76 -7.85 1.69 -1.78
CA ALA A 76 -8.42 1.26 -3.06
C ALA A 76 -8.86 -0.21 -3.01
N ILE A 77 -8.07 -1.09 -2.40
CA ILE A 77 -8.41 -2.51 -2.21
C ILE A 77 -9.64 -2.67 -1.31
N GLY A 78 -9.68 -1.92 -0.21
CA GLY A 78 -10.84 -1.92 0.69
C GLY A 78 -12.12 -1.46 -0.03
N ALA A 79 -12.01 -0.43 -0.88
CA ALA A 79 -13.12 0.03 -1.71
C ALA A 79 -13.55 -1.03 -2.73
N ALA A 80 -12.62 -1.62 -3.47
CA ALA A 80 -12.91 -2.69 -4.43
C ALA A 80 -13.60 -3.89 -3.75
N SER A 81 -13.09 -4.32 -2.59
CA SER A 81 -13.66 -5.43 -1.79
C SER A 81 -15.10 -5.18 -1.37
N ARG A 82 -15.45 -3.93 -1.03
CA ARG A 82 -16.83 -3.55 -0.68
C ARG A 82 -17.72 -3.54 -1.91
N SER A 83 -17.24 -2.98 -3.03
CA SER A 83 -18.00 -2.95 -4.28
C SER A 83 -18.30 -4.35 -4.80
N PHE A 84 -17.35 -5.28 -4.73
CA PHE A 84 -17.57 -6.67 -5.13
C PHE A 84 -18.64 -7.36 -4.27
N ARG A 85 -18.55 -7.24 -2.94
CA ARG A 85 -19.57 -7.80 -2.02
C ARG A 85 -20.96 -7.24 -2.29
N GLN A 86 -21.08 -5.93 -2.50
CA GLN A 86 -22.36 -5.30 -2.84
C GLN A 86 -22.93 -5.79 -4.17
N ALA A 87 -22.06 -6.02 -5.18
CA ALA A 87 -22.50 -6.57 -6.46
C ALA A 87 -23.00 -8.02 -6.31
N GLU A 88 -22.31 -8.82 -5.50
CA GLU A 88 -22.69 -10.20 -5.20
C GLU A 88 -24.03 -10.27 -4.44
N GLU A 89 -24.21 -9.44 -3.40
CA GLU A 89 -25.47 -9.33 -2.65
C GLU A 89 -26.63 -8.96 -3.58
N ARG A 90 -26.46 -7.95 -4.46
CA ARG A 90 -27.49 -7.57 -5.44
C ARG A 90 -27.82 -8.68 -6.43
N ASN A 91 -26.82 -9.43 -6.87
CA ASN A 91 -27.03 -10.58 -7.76
C ASN A 91 -27.80 -11.69 -7.05
N LEU A 92 -27.44 -12.02 -5.80
CA LEU A 92 -28.15 -13.01 -4.98
C LEU A 92 -29.60 -12.60 -4.74
N GLU A 93 -29.86 -11.32 -4.42
CA GLU A 93 -31.21 -10.78 -4.29
C GLU A 93 -32.01 -10.90 -5.60
N ALA A 94 -31.39 -10.59 -6.74
CA ALA A 94 -32.05 -10.69 -8.04
C ALA A 94 -32.40 -12.15 -8.39
N ILE A 95 -31.50 -13.10 -8.09
CA ILE A 95 -31.73 -14.53 -8.26
C ILE A 95 -32.86 -15.01 -7.35
N SER A 96 -32.86 -14.63 -6.07
CA SER A 96 -33.92 -15.02 -5.12
C SER A 96 -35.31 -14.53 -5.55
N ARG A 97 -35.39 -13.29 -6.09
CA ARG A 97 -36.63 -12.70 -6.62
C ARG A 97 -37.12 -13.44 -7.87
N THR A 98 -36.20 -13.88 -8.72
CA THR A 98 -36.55 -14.62 -9.95
C THR A 98 -36.96 -16.06 -9.62
N GLY A 99 -36.27 -16.71 -8.69
CA GLY A 99 -36.62 -18.05 -8.20
C GLY A 99 -37.98 -18.11 -7.50
N SER A 100 -38.33 -17.09 -6.70
CA SER A 100 -39.67 -16.99 -6.09
C SER A 100 -40.79 -16.79 -7.11
N ARG A 101 -40.53 -16.09 -8.22
CA ARG A 101 -41.53 -15.92 -9.29
C ARG A 101 -41.83 -17.21 -10.05
N ASN A 102 -40.84 -18.08 -10.25
CA ASN A 102 -41.02 -19.34 -10.96
C ASN A 102 -41.68 -20.44 -10.12
N ASN A 103 -41.79 -20.28 -8.79
CA ASN A 103 -42.42 -21.24 -7.88
C ASN A 103 -43.92 -20.95 -7.60
N LEU A 104 -44.48 -19.92 -8.24
CA LEU A 104 -45.88 -19.50 -8.10
C LEU A 104 -46.69 -19.65 -9.41
N ALA A 105 -46.13 -20.31 -10.42
CA ALA A 105 -46.77 -20.67 -11.69
C ALA A 105 -46.78 -22.19 -11.84
#